data_AF-A0A351YH10-F1
#
_entry.id   AF-A0A351YH10-F1
#
_cell.length_a   1.000
_cell.length_b   1.000
_cell.length_c   1.000
_cell.angle_alpha   90.00
_cell.angle_beta   90.00
_cell.angle_gamma   90.00
#
_symmetry.space_group_name_H-M   'P 1'
#
loop_
_entity.id
_entity.type
_entity.pdbx_description
1 polymer ?
#
loop_
_entity_poly.entity_id
_entity_poly.type
_entity_poly.pdbx_seq_one_letter_code
_entity_poly.pdbx_strand_id
1 'polypeptide(L)'
;TSKPVISEFFAQRDGTWHSHVDLGLWADAMVIAPATASTIGKMAHGIADNMLVTTYLSMKAPVFVAPAMDLDMFAHPATQKNLDILRSYGNHIIEPGEGELASHLVGKGRMEEPDNIVRVLEDFFSRKEELAKKKVIITAGPTYEKIDPVRFIGNYS
;
A
#
# COMPACT_ATOMS: atom_id res chain seq x y z
N THR A 1 -0.62 19.79 -5.73
CA THR A 1 -1.27 18.99 -6.80
C THR A 1 -2.42 19.70 -7.51
N SER A 2 -2.78 20.97 -7.21
CA SER A 2 -3.75 21.82 -7.94
C SER A 2 -5.11 21.23 -8.34
N LYS A 3 -5.45 20.02 -7.88
CA LYS A 3 -6.75 19.38 -8.03
C LYS A 3 -7.64 19.73 -6.83
N PRO A 4 -8.97 19.79 -7.01
CA PRO A 4 -9.89 20.02 -5.91
C PRO A 4 -9.80 18.88 -4.88
N VAL A 5 -9.94 19.24 -3.60
CA VAL A 5 -10.07 18.27 -2.50
C VAL A 5 -11.55 17.98 -2.31
N ILE A 6 -11.92 16.69 -2.35
CA ILE A 6 -13.30 16.23 -2.19
C ILE A 6 -13.39 15.50 -0.86
N SER A 7 -14.19 16.03 0.08
CA SER A 7 -14.45 15.42 1.39
C SER A 7 -15.93 15.10 1.61
N GLU A 8 -16.82 15.75 0.87
CA GLU A 8 -18.27 15.69 1.02
C GLU A 8 -18.94 15.28 -0.29
N PHE A 9 -20.17 14.76 -0.22
CA PHE A 9 -20.96 14.41 -1.41
C PHE A 9 -21.38 15.62 -2.24
N PHE A 10 -21.45 16.80 -1.63
CA PHE A 10 -21.86 18.03 -2.28
C PHE A 10 -20.83 19.13 -1.98
N ALA A 11 -20.42 19.85 -3.02
CA ALA A 11 -19.56 21.01 -2.87
C ALA A 11 -20.31 22.12 -2.12
N GLN A 12 -19.73 22.63 -1.03
CA GLN A 12 -20.37 23.66 -0.20
C GLN A 12 -20.59 24.99 -0.94
N ARG A 13 -19.82 25.25 -2.00
CA ARG A 13 -19.82 26.54 -2.71
C ARG A 13 -20.95 26.67 -3.73
N ASP A 14 -21.27 25.59 -4.44
CA ASP A 14 -22.23 25.61 -5.56
C ASP A 14 -23.20 24.42 -5.57
N GLY A 15 -23.09 23.50 -4.60
CA GLY A 15 -23.97 22.32 -4.51
C GLY A 15 -23.66 21.23 -5.53
N THR A 16 -22.54 21.33 -6.27
CA THR A 16 -22.16 20.31 -7.24
C THR A 16 -22.01 18.95 -6.56
N TRP A 17 -22.63 17.92 -7.12
CA TRP A 17 -22.53 16.56 -6.60
C TRP A 17 -21.21 15.91 -7.01
N HIS A 18 -20.56 15.26 -6.05
CA HIS A 18 -19.35 14.47 -6.27
C HIS A 18 -19.70 12.98 -6.36
N SER A 19 -19.48 12.41 -7.53
CA SER A 19 -19.71 10.99 -7.79
C SER A 19 -18.59 10.14 -7.21
N HIS A 20 -18.87 9.46 -6.09
CA HIS A 20 -17.96 8.45 -5.53
C HIS A 20 -17.68 7.32 -6.53
N VAL A 21 -18.68 6.98 -7.37
CA VAL A 21 -18.54 5.97 -8.43
C VAL A 21 -17.57 6.43 -9.51
N ASP A 22 -17.71 7.65 -10.02
CA ASP A 22 -16.83 8.15 -11.07
C ASP A 22 -15.39 8.31 -10.55
N LEU A 23 -15.21 8.71 -9.29
CA LEU A 23 -13.89 8.75 -8.64
C LEU A 23 -13.26 7.35 -8.58
N GLY A 24 -14.03 6.34 -8.18
CA GLY A 24 -13.56 4.95 -8.08
C GLY A 24 -13.26 4.31 -9.44
N LEU A 25 -13.96 4.73 -10.51
CA LEU A 25 -13.69 4.29 -11.89
C LEU A 25 -12.53 5.05 -12.54
N TRP A 26 -12.32 6.32 -12.18
CA TRP A 26 -11.28 7.16 -12.73
C TRP A 26 -9.88 6.79 -12.22
N ALA A 27 -9.77 6.35 -10.96
CA ALA A 27 -8.50 6.13 -10.30
C ALA A 27 -7.85 4.78 -10.66
N ASP A 28 -6.55 4.80 -10.99
CA ASP A 28 -5.74 3.59 -11.22
C ASP A 28 -5.26 2.91 -9.91
N ALA A 29 -5.34 3.62 -8.79
CA ALA A 29 -5.06 3.13 -7.44
C ALA A 29 -5.78 3.99 -6.41
N MET A 30 -6.10 3.41 -5.26
CA MET A 30 -6.52 4.15 -4.07
C MET A 30 -5.49 3.96 -2.96
N VAL A 31 -5.01 5.05 -2.36
CA VAL A 31 -4.09 5.02 -1.21
C VAL A 31 -4.73 5.73 -0.04
N ILE A 32 -4.80 5.04 1.10
CA ILE A 32 -5.32 5.60 2.35
C ILE A 32 -4.16 5.69 3.34
N ALA A 33 -3.64 6.91 3.52
CA ALA A 33 -2.46 7.19 4.34
C ALA A 33 -2.61 8.58 5.03
N PRO A 34 -2.79 8.64 6.36
CA PRO A 34 -2.94 7.53 7.29
C PRO A 34 -4.33 6.87 7.24
N ALA A 35 -4.37 5.55 7.43
CA ALA A 35 -5.60 4.80 7.69
C ALA A 35 -5.78 4.60 9.21
N THR A 36 -6.73 5.33 9.80
CA THR A 36 -7.06 5.20 11.23
C THR A 36 -7.81 3.91 11.53
N ALA A 37 -7.79 3.46 12.78
CA ALA A 37 -8.56 2.28 13.22
C ALA A 37 -10.06 2.39 12.87
N SER A 38 -10.63 3.60 12.96
CA SER A 38 -12.04 3.86 12.59
C SER A 38 -12.27 3.64 11.10
N THR A 39 -11.40 4.19 10.25
CA THR A 39 -11.51 4.02 8.79
C THR A 39 -11.36 2.55 8.40
N ILE A 40 -10.36 1.85 8.97
CA ILE A 40 -10.13 0.42 8.76
C ILE A 40 -11.37 -0.40 9.16
N GLY A 41 -11.97 -0.11 10.33
CA GLY A 41 -13.19 -0.79 10.77
C GLY A 41 -14.39 -0.54 9.84
N LYS A 42 -14.59 0.70 9.40
CA LYS A 42 -15.66 1.03 8.45
C LYS A 42 -15.47 0.34 7.11
N MET A 43 -14.25 0.31 6.58
CA MET A 43 -13.93 -0.40 5.34
C MET A 43 -14.18 -1.90 5.47
N ALA A 44 -13.70 -2.53 6.56
CA ALA A 44 -13.83 -3.97 6.78
C ALA A 44 -15.30 -4.42 6.90
N HIS A 45 -16.20 -3.52 7.31
CA HIS A 45 -17.62 -3.80 7.51
C HIS A 45 -18.55 -3.10 6.51
N GLY A 46 -18.02 -2.43 5.49
CA GLY A 46 -18.81 -1.78 4.45
C GLY A 46 -19.68 -0.62 4.93
N ILE A 47 -19.25 0.14 5.93
CA ILE A 47 -19.99 1.28 6.48
C ILE A 47 -19.76 2.52 5.61
N ALA A 48 -20.65 2.74 4.63
CA ALA A 48 -20.56 3.80 3.62
C ALA A 48 -21.12 5.15 4.09
N ASP A 49 -20.63 5.68 5.21
CA ASP A 49 -21.17 6.90 5.84
C ASP A 49 -20.42 8.21 5.48
N ASN A 50 -19.41 8.13 4.63
CA ASN A 50 -18.60 9.27 4.21
C ASN A 50 -18.01 9.06 2.80
N MET A 51 -17.58 10.15 2.16
CA MET A 51 -17.07 10.11 0.78
C MET A 51 -15.93 9.09 0.58
N LEU A 52 -15.01 8.98 1.55
CA LEU A 52 -13.84 8.09 1.44
C LEU A 52 -14.27 6.62 1.37
N VAL A 53 -15.07 6.15 2.33
CA VAL A 53 -15.48 4.75 2.39
C VAL A 53 -16.49 4.42 1.28
N THR A 54 -17.36 5.36 0.91
CA THR A 54 -18.26 5.16 -0.22
C THR A 54 -17.49 5.04 -1.55
N THR A 55 -16.44 5.85 -1.75
CA THR A 55 -15.54 5.73 -2.91
C THR A 55 -14.77 4.41 -2.89
N TYR A 56 -14.25 4.00 -1.72
CA TYR A 56 -13.60 2.70 -1.54
C TYR A 56 -14.48 1.53 -1.98
N LEU A 57 -15.75 1.51 -1.60
CA LEU A 57 -16.68 0.43 -1.98
C LEU A 57 -17.00 0.40 -3.48
N SER A 58 -16.87 1.53 -4.17
CA SER A 58 -17.00 1.61 -5.64
C SER A 58 -15.68 1.36 -6.39
N MET A 59 -14.55 1.29 -5.69
CA MET A 59 -13.23 1.19 -6.28
C MET A 59 -13.07 -0.11 -7.09
N LYS A 60 -12.49 0.00 -8.30
CA LYS A 60 -12.16 -1.15 -9.16
C LYS A 60 -10.68 -1.43 -9.24
N ALA A 61 -9.84 -0.44 -8.98
CA ALA A 61 -8.40 -0.59 -8.99
C ALA A 61 -7.86 -1.01 -7.61
N PRO A 62 -6.58 -1.42 -7.52
CA PRO A 62 -5.96 -1.84 -6.27
C PRO A 62 -6.02 -0.76 -5.18
N VAL A 63 -6.28 -1.21 -3.95
CA VAL A 63 -6.37 -0.35 -2.78
C VAL A 63 -5.21 -0.64 -1.83
N PHE A 64 -4.50 0.42 -1.45
CA PHE A 64 -3.39 0.39 -0.50
C PHE A 64 -3.80 1.11 0.78
N VAL A 65 -3.56 0.46 1.91
CA VAL A 65 -3.93 0.96 3.23
C VAL A 65 -2.65 1.06 4.06
N ALA A 66 -2.28 2.26 4.48
CA ALA A 66 -1.16 2.50 5.39
C ALA A 66 -1.70 2.83 6.79
N PRO A 67 -1.82 1.84 7.69
CA PRO A 67 -2.37 2.05 9.03
C PRO A 67 -1.53 3.02 9.84
N ALA A 68 -2.19 3.87 10.61
CA ALA A 68 -1.52 4.72 11.59
C ALA A 68 -2.40 4.89 12.83
N MET A 69 -1.88 4.45 13.98
CA MET A 69 -2.56 4.53 15.27
C MET A 69 -1.59 4.21 16.41
N ASP A 70 -2.04 4.39 17.64
CA ASP A 70 -1.26 4.05 18.83
C ASP A 70 -0.93 2.55 18.92
N LEU A 71 0.10 2.18 19.69
CA LEU A 71 0.58 0.81 19.85
C LEU A 71 -0.56 -0.14 20.26
N ASP A 72 -1.32 0.22 21.30
CA ASP A 72 -2.40 -0.61 21.81
C ASP A 72 -3.58 -0.69 20.84
N MET A 73 -3.85 0.41 20.13
CA MET A 73 -4.89 0.43 19.10
C MET A 73 -4.53 -0.49 17.94
N PHE A 74 -3.26 -0.52 17.53
CA PHE A 74 -2.78 -1.41 16.48
C PHE A 74 -2.84 -2.86 16.93
N ALA A 75 -2.32 -3.17 18.12
CA ALA A 75 -2.30 -4.51 18.69
C ALA A 75 -3.69 -5.07 19.03
N HIS A 76 -4.72 -4.20 19.14
CA HIS A 76 -6.06 -4.62 19.53
C HIS A 76 -6.63 -5.69 18.57
N PRO A 77 -7.22 -6.80 19.08
CA PRO A 77 -7.72 -7.90 18.24
C PRO A 77 -8.74 -7.47 17.18
N ALA A 78 -9.57 -6.45 17.47
CA ALA A 78 -10.51 -5.91 16.49
C ALA A 78 -9.80 -5.26 15.30
N THR A 79 -8.72 -4.50 15.54
CA THR A 79 -7.93 -3.86 14.49
C THR A 79 -7.26 -4.92 13.63
N GLN A 80 -6.60 -5.90 14.26
CA GLN A 80 -5.93 -6.99 13.55
C GLN A 80 -6.92 -7.79 12.69
N LYS A 81 -8.08 -8.15 13.25
CA LYS A 81 -9.15 -8.83 12.51
C LYS A 81 -9.68 -8.01 11.34
N ASN A 82 -9.83 -6.70 11.50
CA ASN A 82 -10.25 -5.82 10.42
C ASN A 82 -9.19 -5.74 9.31
N LEU A 83 -7.91 -5.67 9.66
CA LEU A 83 -6.82 -5.74 8.68
C LEU A 83 -6.82 -7.07 7.92
N ASP A 84 -7.07 -8.19 8.60
CA ASP A 84 -7.19 -9.50 7.95
C ASP A 84 -8.40 -9.59 7.02
N ILE A 85 -9.54 -9.04 7.42
CA ILE A 85 -10.71 -8.91 6.54
C ILE A 85 -10.34 -8.10 5.29
N LEU A 86 -9.68 -6.95 5.47
CA LEU A 86 -9.25 -6.12 4.34
C LEU A 86 -8.26 -6.86 3.43
N ARG A 87 -7.30 -7.61 3.98
CA ARG A 87 -6.42 -8.48 3.19
C ARG A 87 -7.22 -9.52 2.41
N SER A 88 -8.27 -10.11 3.01
CA SER A 88 -9.13 -11.10 2.33
C SER A 88 -9.88 -10.54 1.13
N TYR A 89 -10.14 -9.22 1.10
CA TYR A 89 -10.73 -8.51 -0.04
C TYR A 89 -9.72 -8.13 -1.13
N GLY A 90 -8.43 -8.44 -0.93
CA GLY A 90 -7.35 -8.10 -1.86
C GLY A 90 -6.73 -6.72 -1.63
N ASN A 91 -7.03 -6.04 -0.52
CA ASN A 91 -6.36 -4.78 -0.19
C ASN A 91 -4.90 -5.02 0.19
N HIS A 92 -4.02 -4.12 -0.24
CA HIS A 92 -2.60 -4.13 0.09
C HIS A 92 -2.37 -3.35 1.39
N ILE A 93 -2.12 -4.06 2.48
CA ILE A 93 -1.77 -3.43 3.76
C ILE A 93 -0.28 -3.11 3.77
N ILE A 94 0.06 -1.83 3.86
CA ILE A 94 1.42 -1.34 4.05
C ILE A 94 1.66 -1.32 5.56
N GLU A 95 2.48 -2.25 6.04
CA GLU A 95 2.72 -2.41 7.48
C GLU A 95 3.25 -1.11 8.10
N PRO A 96 2.74 -0.70 9.27
CA PRO A 96 3.29 0.46 9.97
C PRO A 96 4.70 0.17 10.48
N GLY A 97 5.51 1.22 10.54
CA GLY A 97 6.84 1.19 11.13
C GLY A 97 6.81 1.08 12.65
N GLU A 98 7.98 0.82 13.21
CA GLU A 98 8.24 0.87 14.66
C GLU A 98 8.98 2.16 15.02
N GLY A 99 8.58 2.79 16.11
CA GLY A 99 9.26 4.00 16.59
C GLY A 99 8.50 4.70 17.70
N GLU A 100 8.94 5.92 18.04
CA GLU A 100 8.21 6.79 18.96
C GLU A 100 6.89 7.25 18.32
N LEU A 101 5.81 7.11 19.08
CA LEU A 101 4.46 7.47 18.71
C LEU A 101 4.08 8.82 19.34
N ALA A 102 2.99 9.42 18.87
CA ALA A 102 2.49 10.70 19.40
C ALA A 102 2.14 10.65 20.90
N SER A 103 1.93 9.45 21.46
CA SER A 103 1.69 9.20 22.88
C SER A 103 2.95 9.12 23.73
N HIS A 104 4.14 9.28 23.13
CA HIS A 104 5.46 8.99 23.73
C HIS A 104 5.72 7.51 24.03
N LEU A 105 4.83 6.62 23.60
CA LEU A 105 5.09 5.19 23.60
C LEU A 105 6.00 4.83 22.42
N VAL A 106 6.82 3.79 22.59
CA VAL A 106 7.66 3.24 21.52
C VAL A 106 7.09 1.90 21.10
N GLY A 107 6.79 1.74 19.82
CA GLY A 107 6.19 0.51 19.33
C GLY A 107 5.74 0.58 17.87
N LYS A 108 5.09 -0.49 17.43
CA LYS A 108 4.52 -0.62 16.09
C LYS A 108 3.20 0.12 15.99
N GLY A 109 3.06 1.02 15.02
CA GLY A 109 1.81 1.78 14.83
C GLY A 109 1.99 3.13 14.11
N ARG A 110 3.24 3.60 13.97
CA ARG A 110 3.56 4.77 13.16
C ARG A 110 3.31 4.46 11.68
N MET A 111 2.62 5.36 10.98
CA MET A 111 2.46 5.24 9.53
C MET A 111 3.84 5.08 8.89
N GLU A 112 3.95 4.18 7.91
CA GLU A 112 5.15 4.07 7.09
C GLU A 112 5.49 5.41 6.42
N GLU A 113 6.78 5.65 6.18
CA GLU A 113 7.24 6.90 5.58
C GLU A 113 6.66 7.08 4.17
N PRO A 114 6.24 8.30 3.79
CA PRO A 114 5.63 8.56 2.48
C PRO A 114 6.46 8.03 1.30
N ASP A 115 7.79 8.17 1.35
CA ASP A 115 8.69 7.66 0.32
C ASP A 115 8.61 6.14 0.18
N ASN A 116 8.46 5.41 1.29
CA ASN A 116 8.29 3.96 1.27
C ASN A 116 6.90 3.56 0.78
N ILE A 117 5.85 4.31 1.13
CA ILE A 117 4.51 4.10 0.57
C ILE A 117 4.54 4.25 -0.96
N VAL A 118 5.18 5.30 -1.47
CA VAL A 118 5.35 5.53 -2.92
C VAL A 118 6.11 4.38 -3.56
N ARG A 119 7.22 3.92 -2.95
CA ARG A 119 7.98 2.75 -3.45
C ARG A 119 7.13 1.49 -3.54
N VAL A 120 6.28 1.22 -2.55
CA VAL A 120 5.37 0.07 -2.59
C VAL A 120 4.43 0.14 -3.80
N LEU A 121 3.93 1.34 -4.11
CA LEU A 121 3.11 1.55 -5.31
C LEU A 121 3.92 1.36 -6.59
N GLU A 122 5.10 1.96 -6.68
CA GLU A 122 6.00 1.83 -7.84
C GLU A 122 6.35 0.36 -8.09
N ASP A 123 6.69 -0.40 -7.04
CA ASP A 123 6.98 -1.83 -7.11
C ASP A 123 5.76 -2.65 -7.52
N PHE A 124 4.56 -2.26 -7.08
CA PHE A 124 3.34 -2.93 -7.49
C PHE A 124 3.06 -2.73 -8.98
N PHE A 125 3.17 -1.50 -9.49
CA PHE A 125 2.91 -1.18 -10.90
C PHE A 125 4.06 -1.56 -11.84
N SER A 126 5.30 -1.65 -11.34
CA SER A 126 6.47 -2.09 -12.11
C SER A 126 6.51 -3.60 -12.32
N ARG A 127 5.74 -4.39 -11.56
CA ARG A 127 5.46 -5.81 -11.82
C ARG A 127 4.60 -5.97 -13.08
N LYS A 128 5.11 -5.53 -14.22
CA LYS A 128 4.67 -6.07 -15.49
C LYS A 128 5.08 -7.53 -15.53
N GLU A 129 4.15 -8.37 -15.96
CA GLU A 129 4.40 -9.73 -16.40
C GLU A 129 5.26 -9.79 -17.69
N GLU A 130 6.29 -8.93 -17.81
CA GLU A 130 7.15 -8.83 -19.00
C GLU A 130 7.84 -10.18 -19.32
N LEU A 131 8.06 -11.00 -18.30
CA LEU A 131 8.65 -12.33 -18.43
C LEU A 131 7.68 -13.48 -18.13
N ALA A 132 6.39 -13.21 -17.96
CA ALA A 132 5.44 -14.29 -17.76
C ALA A 132 5.45 -15.27 -18.95
N LYS A 133 5.45 -16.56 -18.63
CA LYS A 133 5.55 -17.68 -19.59
C LYS A 133 6.88 -17.72 -20.38
N LYS A 134 7.90 -16.96 -19.99
CA LYS A 134 9.26 -17.11 -20.53
C LYS A 134 10.06 -18.07 -19.66
N LYS A 135 10.88 -18.92 -20.28
CA LYS A 135 11.89 -19.73 -19.59
C LYS A 135 13.22 -18.99 -19.68
N VAL A 136 13.79 -18.62 -18.54
CA VAL A 136 15.05 -17.88 -18.45
C VAL A 136 16.10 -18.78 -17.79
N ILE A 137 17.29 -18.83 -18.38
CA ILE A 137 18.49 -19.42 -17.77
C ILE A 137 19.41 -18.27 -17.40
N ILE A 138 19.83 -18.23 -16.14
CA ILE A 138 20.74 -17.20 -15.61
C ILE A 138 22.05 -17.89 -15.26
N THR A 139 23.15 -17.36 -15.80
CA THR A 139 24.52 -17.69 -15.37
C THR A 139 25.10 -16.46 -14.71
N ALA A 140 25.54 -16.58 -13.45
CA ALA A 140 26.12 -15.47 -12.69
C ALA A 140 27.39 -15.93 -11.97
N GLY A 141 28.29 -14.97 -11.73
CA GLY A 141 29.59 -15.20 -11.10
C GLY A 141 30.76 -15.09 -12.07
N PRO A 142 31.99 -15.04 -11.54
CA PRO A 142 33.19 -14.91 -12.34
C PRO A 142 33.45 -16.18 -13.15
N THR A 143 34.14 -16.03 -14.26
CA THR A 143 34.67 -17.17 -15.01
C THR A 143 36.07 -17.48 -14.50
N TYR A 144 36.39 -18.76 -14.33
CA TYR A 144 37.74 -19.21 -13.97
C TYR A 144 38.29 -20.16 -15.02
N GLU A 145 39.35 -19.74 -15.71
CA GLU A 145 40.04 -20.55 -16.72
C GLU A 145 41.34 -21.12 -16.13
N LYS A 146 41.47 -22.44 -16.11
CA LYS A 146 42.60 -23.13 -15.46
C LYS A 146 43.87 -23.04 -16.30
N ILE A 147 44.97 -22.66 -15.68
CA ILE A 147 46.33 -22.75 -16.25
C ILE A 147 46.95 -24.10 -15.88
N ASP A 148 46.81 -24.49 -14.60
CA ASP A 148 47.29 -25.75 -14.04
C ASP A 148 46.42 -26.13 -12.81
N PRO A 149 46.72 -27.21 -12.04
CA PRO A 149 45.89 -27.61 -10.90
C PRO A 149 45.73 -26.57 -9.79
N VAL A 150 46.59 -25.54 -9.74
CA VAL A 150 46.63 -24.54 -8.67
C VAL A 150 46.29 -23.14 -9.19
N ARG A 151 46.70 -22.80 -10.42
CA ARG A 151 46.55 -21.45 -10.99
C ARG A 151 45.41 -21.37 -11.98
N PHE A 152 44.71 -20.24 -11.96
CA PHE A 152 43.67 -19.90 -12.92
C PHE A 152 43.67 -18.40 -13.22
N ILE A 153 43.07 -18.02 -14.35
CA ILE A 153 42.73 -16.64 -14.69
C ILE A 153 41.25 -16.46 -14.37
N GLY A 154 40.91 -15.42 -13.62
CA GLY A 154 39.53 -15.04 -13.32
C GLY A 154 39.28 -13.57 -13.57
N ASN A 155 38.01 -13.20 -13.71
CA ASN A 155 37.58 -11.80 -13.81
C ASN A 155 36.88 -11.33 -12.52
N TYR A 156 36.93 -10.02 -12.24
CA TYR A 156 36.19 -9.41 -11.13
C TYR A 156 34.81 -9.00 -11.66
N SER A 157 33.78 -9.83 -11.39
CA SER A 157 32.39 -9.61 -11.80
C SER A 157 31.50 -9.36 -10.59
#